data_AF-A0A679J3J8-F1
#
_entry.id   AF-A0A679J3J8-F1
#
_cell.length_a   1.000
_cell.length_b   1.000
_cell.length_c   1.000
_cell.angle_alpha   90.00
_cell.angle_beta   90.00
_cell.angle_gamma   90.00
#
_symmetry.space_group_name_H-M   'P 1'
#
loop_
_entity.id
_entity.type
_entity.pdbx_description
1 polymer ?
#
loop_
_entity_poly.entity_id
_entity_poly.type
_entity_poly.pdbx_seq_one_letter_code
_entity_poly.pdbx_strand_id
1 'polypeptide(L)'
;MADSTTFDLTLERIALIRRMVVAWNPAGQGAPIVHPDAPYGSTDRDGDIFNVTGDDDGADEEHRALGDALAVFLHNAVLKPGRYAYHNTLAKLSSEDVGDVFRDEATGETPEHVTFDVTAQHLALVPKLNIVWDEGRDVPAFDTAEPYGAGTEVPAVHHEMQPALQIFLRYGDLGPGPFGKAGNRWAAV
;
A
#
# COMPACT_ATOMS: atom_id res chain seq x y z
N MET A 1 -11.04 27.36 -14.29
CA MET A 1 -11.21 26.04 -14.91
C MET A 1 -10.35 25.11 -14.08
N ALA A 2 -10.94 24.31 -13.19
CA ALA A 2 -10.15 23.37 -12.41
C ALA A 2 -9.61 22.31 -13.38
N ASP A 3 -8.30 22.13 -13.39
CA ASP A 3 -7.63 21.13 -14.20
C ASP A 3 -8.10 19.76 -13.70
N SER A 4 -9.00 19.10 -14.45
CA SER A 4 -9.52 17.80 -14.06
C SER A 4 -8.47 16.76 -14.45
N THR A 5 -7.53 16.47 -13.55
CA THR A 5 -6.60 15.36 -13.73
C THR A 5 -7.38 14.04 -13.73
N THR A 6 -7.25 13.27 -14.79
CA THR A 6 -7.82 11.92 -14.91
C THR A 6 -6.73 10.86 -14.89
N PHE A 7 -7.01 9.71 -14.27
CA PHE A 7 -6.13 8.55 -14.23
C PHE A 7 -6.91 7.31 -14.67
N ASP A 8 -6.34 6.53 -15.59
CA ASP A 8 -6.91 5.26 -16.02
C ASP A 8 -6.31 4.10 -15.22
N LEU A 9 -7.13 3.48 -14.37
CA LEU A 9 -6.73 2.33 -13.57
C LEU A 9 -6.95 1.06 -14.40
N THR A 10 -5.87 0.37 -14.75
CA THR A 10 -5.90 -0.86 -15.55
C THR A 10 -5.99 -2.11 -14.68
N LEU A 11 -6.28 -3.27 -15.29
CA LEU A 11 -6.29 -4.56 -14.60
C LEU A 11 -4.89 -4.96 -14.13
N GLU A 12 -3.87 -4.67 -14.92
CA GLU A 12 -2.46 -4.93 -14.65
C GLU A 12 -2.01 -4.14 -13.41
N ARG A 13 -2.39 -2.86 -13.30
CA ARG A 13 -2.08 -2.03 -12.13
C ARG A 13 -2.79 -2.53 -10.86
N ILE A 14 -4.04 -2.98 -10.98
CA ILE A 14 -4.75 -3.65 -9.87
C ILE A 14 -4.04 -4.94 -9.47
N ALA A 15 -3.56 -5.72 -10.44
CA ALA A 15 -2.81 -6.94 -10.18
C ALA A 15 -1.46 -6.67 -9.48
N LEU A 16 -0.76 -5.58 -9.83
CA LEU A 16 0.45 -5.14 -9.14
C LEU A 16 0.17 -4.62 -7.73
N ILE A 17 -0.89 -3.82 -7.52
CA ILE A 17 -1.34 -3.40 -6.18
C ILE A 17 -1.57 -4.62 -5.28
N ARG A 18 -2.21 -5.68 -5.78
CA ARG A 18 -2.47 -6.91 -5.02
C ARG A 18 -1.20 -7.70 -4.65
N ARG A 19 -0.09 -7.46 -5.35
CA ARG A 19 1.23 -8.03 -5.06
C ARG A 19 2.06 -7.14 -4.13
N MET A 20 1.61 -5.91 -3.85
CA MET A 20 2.37 -4.99 -3.01
C MET A 20 2.65 -5.59 -1.64
N VAL A 21 3.90 -5.50 -1.21
CA VAL A 21 4.33 -5.88 0.14
C VAL A 21 4.29 -4.65 1.03
N VAL A 22 3.47 -4.70 2.07
CA VAL A 22 3.33 -3.59 3.03
C VAL A 22 4.15 -3.89 4.28
N ALA A 23 5.12 -3.03 4.56
CA ALA A 23 5.95 -3.03 5.75
C ALA A 23 5.59 -1.84 6.67
N TRP A 24 6.28 -1.72 7.81
CA TRP A 24 6.18 -0.58 8.71
C TRP A 24 7.40 0.32 8.60
N ASN A 25 7.21 1.61 8.37
CA ASN A 25 8.27 2.62 8.53
C ASN A 25 8.19 3.19 9.95
N PRO A 26 9.21 3.00 10.81
CA PRO A 26 9.18 3.50 12.20
C PRO A 26 9.58 4.97 12.35
N ALA A 27 9.95 5.67 11.27
CA ALA A 27 10.32 7.08 11.33
C ALA A 27 9.14 7.94 11.83
N GLY A 28 9.42 9.06 12.50
CA GLY A 28 8.38 10.00 12.94
C GLY A 28 7.37 9.36 13.90
N GLN A 29 6.09 9.45 13.55
CA GLN A 29 4.97 8.76 14.24
C GLN A 29 4.83 7.29 13.81
N GLY A 30 5.54 6.90 12.75
CA GLY A 30 5.39 5.66 12.03
C GLY A 30 4.31 5.72 10.95
N ALA A 31 4.42 4.86 9.94
CA ALA A 31 3.37 4.66 8.96
C ALA A 31 3.60 3.35 8.19
N PRO A 32 2.57 2.76 7.55
CA PRO A 32 2.80 1.75 6.53
C PRO A 32 3.73 2.27 5.42
N ILE A 33 4.37 1.37 4.68
CA ILE A 33 5.16 1.69 3.49
C ILE A 33 5.15 0.49 2.54
N VAL A 34 5.21 0.71 1.23
CA VAL A 34 5.53 -0.40 0.30
C VAL A 34 7.00 -0.78 0.49
N HIS A 35 7.31 -2.07 0.62
CA HIS A 35 8.67 -2.52 0.89
C HIS A 35 9.64 -1.99 -0.19
N PRO A 36 10.69 -1.24 0.16
CA PRO A 36 11.52 -0.54 -0.82
C PRO A 36 12.29 -1.50 -1.73
N ASP A 37 12.90 -2.54 -1.16
CA ASP A 37 13.68 -3.49 -1.96
C ASP A 37 12.84 -4.56 -2.65
N ALA A 38 11.58 -4.72 -2.24
CA ALA A 38 10.75 -5.84 -2.71
C ALA A 38 9.27 -5.43 -2.85
N PRO A 39 8.98 -4.37 -3.61
CA PRO A 39 7.68 -3.74 -3.62
C PRO A 39 6.58 -4.70 -4.07
N TYR A 40 6.89 -5.69 -4.92
CA TYR A 40 5.93 -6.65 -5.47
C TYR A 40 6.17 -8.11 -5.05
N GLY A 41 7.01 -8.32 -4.03
CA GLY A 41 7.23 -9.64 -3.44
C GLY A 41 8.61 -10.23 -3.67
N SER A 42 9.43 -9.65 -4.54
CA SER A 42 10.84 -10.03 -4.73
C SER A 42 11.72 -8.81 -4.96
N THR A 43 13.05 -9.00 -4.88
CA THR A 43 14.03 -7.95 -5.20
C THR A 43 14.20 -7.70 -6.70
N ASP A 44 13.50 -8.46 -7.54
CA ASP A 44 13.47 -8.28 -8.99
C ASP A 44 12.19 -7.52 -9.38
N ARG A 45 12.18 -6.21 -9.07
CA ARG A 45 11.02 -5.33 -9.30
C ARG A 45 10.56 -5.37 -10.76
N ASP A 46 11.49 -5.24 -11.69
CA ASP A 46 11.19 -5.14 -13.12
C ASP A 46 10.68 -6.49 -13.65
N GLY A 47 11.27 -7.61 -13.20
CA GLY A 47 10.76 -8.95 -13.48
C GLY A 47 9.36 -9.18 -12.92
N ASP A 48 9.05 -8.70 -11.71
CA ASP A 48 7.71 -8.77 -11.12
C ASP A 48 6.67 -7.96 -11.90
N ILE A 49 7.05 -6.78 -12.40
CA ILE A 49 6.20 -5.97 -13.29
C ILE A 49 5.98 -6.67 -14.63
N PHE A 50 7.05 -7.10 -15.28
CA PHE A 50 7.00 -7.84 -16.54
C PHE A 50 6.10 -9.08 -16.44
N ASN A 51 6.18 -9.82 -15.33
CA ASN A 51 5.32 -10.99 -15.09
C ASN A 51 3.82 -10.67 -15.01
N VAL A 52 3.44 -9.40 -14.86
CA VAL A 52 2.04 -8.93 -14.87
C VAL A 52 1.69 -8.25 -16.19
N THR A 53 2.54 -7.37 -16.69
CA THR A 53 2.26 -6.50 -17.84
C THR A 53 2.64 -7.15 -19.18
N GLY A 54 3.62 -8.06 -19.16
CA GLY A 54 4.26 -8.60 -20.37
C GLY A 54 5.12 -7.59 -21.12
N ASP A 55 5.41 -6.43 -20.52
CA ASP A 55 6.17 -5.32 -21.09
C ASP A 55 7.47 -5.12 -20.29
N ASP A 56 8.62 -5.27 -20.97
CA ASP A 56 9.96 -5.16 -20.41
C ASP A 56 10.56 -3.75 -20.50
N ASP A 57 10.04 -2.90 -21.40
CA ASP A 57 10.56 -1.55 -21.63
C ASP A 57 9.88 -0.50 -20.74
N GLY A 58 8.67 -0.77 -20.24
CA GLY A 58 7.83 0.17 -19.49
C GLY A 58 7.87 0.07 -17.95
N ALA A 59 8.77 -0.72 -17.36
CA ALA A 59 8.72 -1.07 -15.94
C ALA A 59 8.79 0.15 -14.99
N ASP A 60 9.67 1.11 -15.26
CA ASP A 60 9.80 2.33 -14.45
C ASP A 60 8.55 3.21 -14.53
N GLU A 61 7.96 3.34 -15.72
CA GLU A 61 6.72 4.11 -15.92
C GLU A 61 5.56 3.47 -15.16
N GLU A 62 5.41 2.15 -15.26
CA GLU A 62 4.37 1.42 -14.53
C GLU A 62 4.59 1.46 -13.02
N HIS A 63 5.84 1.36 -12.57
CA HIS A 63 6.17 1.53 -11.16
C HIS A 63 5.78 2.93 -10.65
N ARG A 64 6.13 3.98 -11.40
CA ARG A 64 5.83 5.36 -10.99
C ARG A 64 4.33 5.64 -11.02
N ALA A 65 3.61 5.09 -12.00
CA ALA A 65 2.15 5.20 -12.13
C ALA A 65 1.41 4.54 -10.95
N LEU A 66 2.03 3.58 -10.27
CA LEU A 66 1.43 2.92 -9.10
C LEU A 66 1.28 3.84 -7.89
N GLY A 67 1.96 4.99 -7.83
CA GLY A 67 1.68 6.01 -6.82
C GLY A 67 0.24 6.54 -6.90
N ASP A 68 -0.17 6.98 -8.11
CA ASP A 68 -1.55 7.43 -8.34
C ASP A 68 -2.54 6.26 -8.34
N ALA A 69 -2.16 5.09 -8.88
CA ALA A 69 -3.03 3.91 -8.85
C ALA A 69 -3.33 3.45 -7.42
N LEU A 70 -2.33 3.44 -6.53
CA LEU A 70 -2.51 3.13 -5.12
C LEU A 70 -3.48 4.13 -4.48
N ALA A 71 -3.30 5.43 -4.74
CA ALA A 71 -4.21 6.46 -4.25
C ALA A 71 -5.65 6.30 -4.76
N VAL A 72 -5.84 5.95 -6.04
CA VAL A 72 -7.15 5.59 -6.58
C VAL A 72 -7.73 4.39 -5.82
N PHE A 73 -6.94 3.34 -5.61
CA PHE A 73 -7.36 2.12 -4.94
C PHE A 73 -7.76 2.37 -3.49
N LEU A 74 -6.95 3.10 -2.70
CA LEU A 74 -7.27 3.39 -1.29
C LEU A 74 -8.56 4.23 -1.14
N HIS A 75 -8.86 5.10 -2.10
CA HIS A 75 -10.04 5.95 -2.04
C HIS A 75 -11.34 5.25 -2.45
N ASN A 76 -11.27 4.22 -3.30
CA ASN A 76 -12.42 3.68 -4.02
C ASN A 76 -12.64 2.18 -3.81
N ALA A 77 -11.61 1.40 -3.47
CA ALA A 77 -11.78 -0.03 -3.24
C ALA A 77 -12.62 -0.29 -1.99
N VAL A 78 -13.38 -1.37 -2.02
CA VAL A 78 -14.25 -1.76 -0.90
C VAL A 78 -13.81 -3.10 -0.36
N LEU A 79 -13.62 -3.16 0.96
CA LEU A 79 -13.42 -4.39 1.71
C LEU A 79 -14.47 -4.45 2.83
N LYS A 80 -15.00 -5.64 3.11
CA LYS A 80 -15.90 -5.83 4.26
C LYS A 80 -15.06 -6.02 5.54
N PRO A 81 -15.50 -5.55 6.71
CA PRO A 81 -14.88 -5.97 7.96
C PRO A 81 -14.96 -7.50 8.10
N GLY A 82 -13.95 -8.11 8.70
CA GLY A 82 -13.91 -9.55 8.87
C GLY A 82 -12.53 -10.08 9.24
N ARG A 83 -12.47 -11.40 9.44
CA ARG A 83 -11.23 -12.12 9.72
C ARG A 83 -10.61 -12.57 8.40
N TYR A 84 -9.38 -12.11 8.15
CA TYR A 84 -8.63 -12.42 6.94
C TYR A 84 -7.34 -13.15 7.29
N ALA A 85 -6.84 -13.95 6.35
CA ALA A 85 -5.55 -14.60 6.45
C ALA A 85 -4.74 -14.33 5.19
N TYR A 86 -3.43 -14.12 5.34
CA TYR A 86 -2.51 -13.96 4.21
C TYR A 86 -1.14 -14.57 4.54
N HIS A 87 -0.39 -14.93 3.50
CA HIS A 87 1.02 -15.30 3.65
C HIS A 87 1.86 -14.03 3.83
N ASN A 88 2.59 -13.93 4.94
CA ASN A 88 3.44 -12.79 5.27
C ASN A 88 4.72 -12.82 4.43
N THR A 89 4.78 -12.01 3.38
CA THR A 89 5.96 -11.92 2.53
C THR A 89 7.18 -11.39 3.28
N LEU A 90 7.00 -10.59 4.33
CA LEU A 90 8.09 -10.06 5.17
C LEU A 90 8.86 -11.14 5.93
N ALA A 91 8.30 -12.35 6.08
CA ALA A 91 8.99 -13.47 6.73
C ALA A 91 10.27 -13.90 5.99
N LYS A 92 10.38 -13.58 4.70
CA LYS A 92 11.53 -13.94 3.85
C LYS A 92 12.38 -12.73 3.43
N LEU A 93 12.01 -11.53 3.87
CA LEU A 93 12.66 -10.29 3.49
C LEU A 93 13.45 -9.72 4.67
N SER A 94 14.47 -8.91 4.35
CA SER A 94 15.22 -8.16 5.34
C SER A 94 14.29 -7.17 6.06
N SER A 95 14.54 -6.91 7.34
CA SER A 95 13.85 -5.88 8.11
C SER A 95 14.79 -4.77 8.60
N GLU A 96 15.92 -4.58 7.92
CA GLU A 96 16.92 -3.57 8.31
C GLU A 96 16.40 -2.14 8.08
N ASP A 97 15.74 -1.89 6.95
CA ASP A 97 15.29 -0.55 6.54
C ASP A 97 13.80 -0.25 6.84
N VAL A 98 13.04 -1.32 7.10
CA VAL A 98 11.60 -1.31 7.39
C VAL A 98 11.27 -2.42 8.40
N GLY A 99 10.25 -2.20 9.21
CA GLY A 99 9.76 -3.14 10.21
C GLY A 99 8.63 -4.05 9.72
N ASP A 100 8.31 -5.03 10.56
CA ASP A 100 7.12 -5.85 10.50
C ASP A 100 6.47 -5.85 11.89
N VAL A 101 5.23 -5.37 12.01
CA VAL A 101 4.54 -5.26 13.31
C VAL A 101 4.34 -6.59 14.05
N PHE A 102 4.49 -7.72 13.36
CA PHE A 102 4.43 -9.04 13.99
C PHE A 102 5.80 -9.62 14.35
N ARG A 103 6.89 -8.95 13.97
CA ARG A 103 8.23 -9.45 14.25
C ARG A 103 8.54 -9.30 15.73
N ASP A 104 8.92 -10.40 16.35
CA ASP A 104 9.34 -10.42 17.74
C ASP A 104 10.73 -9.79 17.86
N GLU A 105 10.85 -8.76 18.69
CA GLU A 105 12.10 -8.00 18.84
C GLU A 105 13.24 -8.82 19.46
N ALA A 106 12.92 -9.83 20.27
CA ALA A 106 13.91 -10.63 20.98
C ALA A 106 14.53 -11.72 20.11
N THR A 107 13.74 -12.32 19.23
CA THR A 107 14.12 -13.44 18.37
C THR A 107 14.35 -13.04 16.92
N GLY A 108 13.77 -11.92 16.49
CA GLY A 108 13.74 -11.49 15.09
C GLY A 108 12.78 -12.31 14.22
N GLU A 109 12.04 -13.26 14.80
CA GLU A 109 11.11 -14.13 14.07
C GLU A 109 9.79 -13.42 13.78
N THR A 110 9.16 -13.73 12.65
CA THR A 110 7.80 -13.27 12.30
C THR A 110 7.01 -14.43 11.71
N PRO A 111 5.69 -14.54 11.95
CA PRO A 111 4.89 -15.62 11.38
C PRO A 111 4.84 -15.57 9.85
N GLU A 112 5.03 -16.72 9.19
CA GLU A 112 4.85 -16.87 7.74
C GLU A 112 3.39 -16.70 7.30
N HIS A 113 2.44 -16.94 8.20
CA HIS A 113 1.00 -16.84 7.96
C HIS A 113 0.38 -15.97 9.03
N VAL A 114 -0.23 -14.86 8.61
CA VAL A 114 -0.92 -13.93 9.51
C VAL A 114 -2.41 -14.14 9.37
N THR A 115 -3.11 -14.15 10.51
CA THR A 115 -4.57 -14.01 10.58
C THR A 115 -4.88 -12.76 11.37
N PHE A 116 -5.69 -11.86 10.80
CA PHE A 116 -5.95 -10.55 11.38
C PHE A 116 -7.42 -10.14 11.18
N ASP A 117 -7.98 -9.50 12.20
CA ASP A 117 -9.36 -9.01 12.19
C ASP A 117 -9.40 -7.55 11.69
N VAL A 118 -9.82 -7.37 10.44
CA VAL A 118 -10.02 -6.04 9.86
C VAL A 118 -11.35 -5.48 10.35
N THR A 119 -11.28 -4.44 11.18
CA THR A 119 -12.45 -3.76 11.75
C THR A 119 -12.93 -2.62 10.85
N ALA A 120 -14.14 -2.11 11.12
CA ALA A 120 -14.63 -0.89 10.47
C ALA A 120 -13.74 0.33 10.76
N GLN A 121 -13.06 0.36 11.92
CA GLN A 121 -12.13 1.44 12.27
C GLN A 121 -10.90 1.42 11.35
N HIS A 122 -10.33 0.24 11.08
CA HIS A 122 -9.22 0.11 10.12
C HIS A 122 -9.62 0.63 8.74
N LEU A 123 -10.77 0.18 8.23
CA LEU A 123 -11.27 0.56 6.90
C LEU A 123 -11.58 2.05 6.78
N ALA A 124 -12.05 2.70 7.85
CA ALA A 124 -12.30 4.13 7.88
C ALA A 124 -11.01 4.98 7.81
N LEU A 125 -9.86 4.39 8.13
CA LEU A 125 -8.55 5.05 8.07
C LEU A 125 -7.88 4.91 6.70
N VAL A 126 -8.12 3.82 5.97
CA VAL A 126 -7.51 3.57 4.65
C VAL A 126 -7.61 4.77 3.69
N PRO A 127 -8.80 5.36 3.43
CA PRO A 127 -8.91 6.50 2.51
C PRO A 127 -8.41 7.83 3.10
N LYS A 128 -7.93 7.84 4.35
CA LYS A 128 -7.38 9.03 5.03
C LYS A 128 -5.86 9.00 5.12
N LEU A 129 -5.24 7.86 4.80
CA LEU A 129 -3.79 7.74 4.81
C LEU A 129 -3.18 8.78 3.86
N ASN A 130 -2.22 9.54 4.37
CA ASN A 130 -1.55 10.61 3.65
C ASN A 130 -0.46 10.02 2.75
N ILE A 131 -0.87 9.56 1.56
CA ILE A 131 0.01 8.91 0.58
C ILE A 131 1.02 9.92 0.04
N VAL A 132 2.28 9.51 -0.02
CA VAL A 132 3.37 10.25 -0.64
C VAL A 132 4.20 9.30 -1.52
N TRP A 133 5.03 9.86 -2.39
CA TRP A 133 6.11 9.09 -3.02
C TRP A 133 7.38 9.30 -2.19
N ASP A 134 8.01 8.22 -1.73
CA ASP A 134 9.32 8.30 -1.11
C ASP A 134 10.38 8.36 -2.22
N GLU A 135 10.80 9.57 -2.59
CA GLU A 135 11.81 9.80 -3.62
C GLU A 135 13.18 9.19 -3.27
N GLY A 136 13.48 9.00 -1.97
CA GLY A 136 14.75 8.43 -1.53
C GLY A 136 14.80 6.91 -1.66
N ARG A 137 13.63 6.26 -1.59
CA ARG A 137 13.48 4.80 -1.67
C ARG A 137 12.78 4.33 -2.95
N ASP A 138 12.37 5.28 -3.79
CA ASP A 138 11.61 5.08 -5.03
C ASP A 138 10.39 4.16 -4.85
N VAL A 139 9.52 4.44 -3.87
CA VAL A 139 8.30 3.64 -3.65
C VAL A 139 7.13 4.48 -3.14
N PRO A 140 5.87 4.02 -3.34
CA PRO A 140 4.74 4.56 -2.61
C PRO A 140 4.92 4.40 -1.10
N ALA A 141 4.70 5.48 -0.38
CA ALA A 141 4.82 5.54 1.08
C ALA A 141 3.67 6.36 1.66
N PHE A 142 3.74 6.58 2.96
CA PHE A 142 2.81 7.44 3.69
C PHE A 142 3.61 8.38 4.56
N ASP A 143 3.13 9.62 4.69
CA ASP A 143 3.80 10.66 5.48
C ASP A 143 3.96 10.18 6.93
N THR A 144 5.19 10.06 7.40
CA THR A 144 5.47 9.57 8.75
C THR A 144 5.36 10.65 9.83
N ALA A 145 5.36 11.93 9.46
CA ALA A 145 5.09 13.02 10.40
C ALA A 145 3.59 13.22 10.58
N GLU A 146 2.83 13.09 9.49
CA GLU A 146 1.37 13.29 9.46
C GLU A 146 0.65 12.16 8.68
N PRO A 147 0.61 10.92 9.20
CA PRO A 147 0.10 9.74 8.46
C PRO A 147 -1.35 9.82 8.03
N TYR A 148 -2.13 10.71 8.66
CA TYR A 148 -3.54 10.96 8.36
C TYR A 148 -3.81 12.45 8.04
N GLY A 149 -2.76 13.18 7.65
CA GLY A 149 -2.81 14.61 7.35
C GLY A 149 -2.69 15.53 8.57
N ALA A 150 -2.42 16.80 8.28
CA ALA A 150 -2.07 17.81 9.26
C ALA A 150 -3.06 17.96 10.41
N GLY A 151 -2.52 17.96 11.64
CA GLY A 151 -3.29 18.15 12.88
C GLY A 151 -4.19 16.97 13.25
N THR A 152 -4.10 15.83 12.56
CA THR A 152 -4.85 14.62 12.92
C THR A 152 -4.14 13.83 14.01
N GLU A 153 -4.85 13.51 15.09
CA GLU A 153 -4.35 12.63 16.14
C GLU A 153 -4.16 11.19 15.62
N VAL A 154 -3.06 10.55 16.01
CA VAL A 154 -2.76 9.17 15.66
C VAL A 154 -3.79 8.23 16.31
N PRO A 155 -4.60 7.48 15.54
CA PRO A 155 -5.60 6.59 16.10
C PRO A 155 -4.97 5.45 16.90
N ALA A 156 -5.70 4.91 17.88
CA ALA A 156 -5.22 3.78 18.69
C ALA A 156 -4.81 2.54 17.87
N VAL A 157 -5.44 2.33 16.72
CA VAL A 157 -5.17 1.20 15.80
C VAL A 157 -4.11 1.53 14.74
N HIS A 158 -3.32 2.59 14.93
CA HIS A 158 -2.37 3.07 13.92
C HIS A 158 -1.33 2.01 13.52
N HIS A 159 -0.72 1.34 14.50
CA HIS A 159 0.27 0.29 14.24
C HIS A 159 -0.36 -0.92 13.52
N GLU A 160 -1.64 -1.18 13.77
CA GLU A 160 -2.41 -2.24 13.09
C GLU A 160 -2.69 -1.93 11.60
N MET A 161 -2.37 -0.71 11.13
CA MET A 161 -2.58 -0.36 9.74
C MET A 161 -1.62 -1.07 8.78
N GLN A 162 -0.46 -1.60 9.22
CA GLN A 162 0.37 -2.44 8.34
C GLN A 162 -0.41 -3.69 7.86
N PRO A 163 -0.88 -4.61 8.74
CA PRO A 163 -1.63 -5.77 8.31
C PRO A 163 -2.97 -5.40 7.68
N ALA A 164 -3.67 -4.39 8.22
CA ALA A 164 -4.95 -3.98 7.65
C ALA A 164 -4.80 -3.50 6.20
N LEU A 165 -3.75 -2.72 5.90
CA LEU A 165 -3.46 -2.27 4.55
C LEU A 165 -3.01 -3.43 3.66
N GLN A 166 -2.13 -4.32 4.13
CA GLN A 166 -1.73 -5.52 3.38
C GLN A 166 -2.94 -6.36 2.94
N ILE A 167 -3.91 -6.54 3.83
CA ILE A 167 -5.17 -7.23 3.54
C ILE A 167 -6.04 -6.42 2.59
N PHE A 168 -6.15 -5.10 2.80
CA PHE A 168 -6.93 -4.23 1.93
C PHE A 168 -6.44 -4.26 0.47
N LEU A 169 -5.13 -4.17 0.25
CA LEU A 169 -4.56 -4.23 -1.11
C LEU A 169 -4.82 -5.59 -1.78
N ARG A 170 -4.80 -6.68 -1.00
CA ARG A 170 -4.96 -8.04 -1.52
C ARG A 170 -6.41 -8.42 -1.80
N TYR A 171 -7.34 -7.98 -0.96
CA TYR A 171 -8.74 -8.44 -0.97
C TYR A 171 -9.75 -7.34 -1.30
N GLY A 172 -9.34 -6.08 -1.38
CA GLY A 172 -10.19 -4.96 -1.78
C GLY A 172 -10.74 -5.17 -3.19
N ASP A 173 -12.03 -4.85 -3.34
CA ASP A 173 -12.74 -4.93 -4.60
C ASP A 173 -12.79 -3.56 -5.26
N LEU A 174 -12.20 -3.46 -6.46
CA LEU A 174 -12.25 -2.30 -7.34
C LEU A 174 -12.04 -2.79 -8.78
N GLY A 175 -12.88 -2.33 -9.70
CA GLY A 175 -12.73 -2.58 -11.13
C GLY A 175 -11.82 -1.53 -11.80
N PRO A 176 -11.32 -1.82 -13.02
CA PRO A 176 -10.57 -0.86 -13.82
C PRO A 176 -11.49 0.27 -14.33
N GLY A 177 -10.90 1.38 -14.73
CA GLY A 177 -11.61 2.49 -15.39
C GLY A 177 -11.02 3.87 -15.09
N PRO A 178 -11.66 4.93 -15.62
CA PRO A 178 -11.23 6.29 -15.43
C PRO A 178 -11.64 6.84 -14.06
N PHE A 179 -10.69 7.50 -13.39
CA PHE A 179 -10.89 8.21 -12.14
C PHE A 179 -10.46 9.66 -12.29
N GLY A 180 -11.24 10.58 -11.75
CA GLY A 180 -10.95 12.01 -11.73
C GLY A 180 -10.46 12.45 -10.35
N LYS A 181 -9.52 13.40 -10.32
CA LYS A 181 -8.99 13.98 -9.09
C LYS A 181 -9.76 15.26 -8.73
N ALA A 182 -10.30 15.31 -7.52
CA ALA A 182 -10.92 16.50 -6.92
C ALA A 182 -10.22 16.81 -5.59
N GLY A 183 -9.34 17.82 -5.59
CA GLY A 183 -8.44 18.08 -4.46
C GLY A 183 -7.45 16.91 -4.28
N ASN A 184 -7.40 16.33 -3.09
CA ASN A 184 -6.54 15.16 -2.79
C ASN A 184 -7.26 13.82 -2.93
N ARG A 185 -8.50 13.79 -3.43
CA ARG A 185 -9.31 12.57 -3.53
C ARG A 185 -9.55 12.17 -4.98
N TRP A 186 -9.45 10.87 -5.25
CA TRP A 186 -9.83 10.26 -6.52
C TRP A 186 -11.25 9.70 -6.45
N ALA A 187 -12.04 9.90 -7.50
CA ALA A 187 -13.39 9.34 -7.63
C ALA A 187 -13.63 8.84 -9.07
N ALA A 188 -14.47 7.81 -9.23
CA ALA A 188 -14.85 7.32 -10.55
C ALA A 188 -15.53 8.44 -11.37
N VAL A 189 -15.24 8.50 -12.67
CA VAL A 189 -15.79 9.46 -13.63
C VAL A 189 -17.08 8.95 -14.26
#